data_AF-A0A817BAL4-F1
#
_entry.id   AF-A0A817BAL4-F1
#
_cell.length_a   1.000
_cell.length_b   1.000
_cell.length_c   1.000
_cell.angle_alpha   90.00
_cell.angle_beta   90.00
_cell.angle_gamma   90.00
#
_symmetry.space_group_name_H-M   'P 1'
#
loop_
_entity.id
_entity.type
_entity.pdbx_description
1 polymer ?
#
loop_
_entity_poly.entity_id
_entity_poly.type
_entity_poly.pdbx_seq_one_letter_code
_entity_poly.pdbx_strand_id
1 'polypeptide(L)'
;MKISLFFVSFLVLLPLSLQDPIPKVKAPSRAHAELTSHGFPIGLLPLSVKDYYINKTSGDFSLLLHGTCKITLPPDNYLATYSDKVTGRITHGQIAELRGIRVRAFYQWWSITGIRSSGDNLVFEVGVVTAKYPSKNFDESLDCEGTRASS
;
A
#
# COMPACT_ATOMS: atom_id res chain seq x y z
N MET A 1 -6.46 -71.71 5.23
CA MET A 1 -5.05 -71.40 4.83
C MET A 1 -5.09 -70.91 3.40
N LYS A 2 -4.70 -69.70 2.98
CA LYS A 2 -3.74 -68.68 3.48
C LYS A 2 -4.24 -67.31 2.96
N ILE A 3 -4.51 -66.35 3.84
CA ILE A 3 -3.66 -65.18 4.17
C ILE A 3 -3.41 -64.26 2.96
N SER A 4 -4.16 -63.16 2.98
CA SER A 4 -3.93 -61.88 2.29
C SER A 4 -2.50 -61.39 2.46
N LEU A 5 -1.86 -60.86 1.41
CA LEU A 5 -0.71 -59.97 1.53
C LEU A 5 -0.81 -58.83 0.50
N PHE A 6 -1.05 -57.65 1.07
CA PHE A 6 -1.12 -56.34 0.44
C PHE A 6 0.25 -55.85 -0.06
N PHE A 7 0.18 -55.06 -1.14
CA PHE A 7 1.12 -54.06 -1.64
C PHE A 7 2.18 -53.56 -0.66
N VAL A 8 3.48 -53.72 -0.98
CA VAL A 8 4.54 -52.84 -0.45
C VAL A 8 5.64 -52.66 -1.50
N SER A 9 5.70 -51.46 -2.08
CA SER A 9 6.95 -50.66 -2.20
C SER A 9 6.60 -49.39 -2.96
N PHE A 10 6.06 -48.40 -2.23
CA PHE A 10 5.87 -47.04 -2.74
C PHE A 10 7.23 -46.33 -2.63
N LEU A 11 7.71 -45.84 -3.77
CA LEU A 11 8.93 -45.04 -3.91
C LEU A 11 9.01 -43.97 -2.81
N VAL A 12 10.17 -43.90 -2.17
CA VAL A 12 10.54 -42.84 -1.23
C VAL A 12 10.58 -41.53 -2.00
N LEU A 13 9.50 -40.75 -1.93
CA LEU A 13 9.51 -39.34 -2.31
C LEU A 13 10.02 -38.56 -1.09
N LEU A 14 11.27 -38.12 -1.15
CA LEU A 14 11.77 -37.10 -0.23
C LEU A 14 10.80 -35.91 -0.27
N PRO A 15 10.33 -35.38 0.87
CA PRO A 15 9.74 -34.05 0.86
C PRO A 15 10.88 -33.07 0.58
N LEU A 16 10.95 -32.56 -0.64
CA LEU A 16 11.57 -31.26 -0.89
C LEU A 16 10.79 -30.29 -0.01
N SER A 17 11.37 -29.96 1.14
CA SER A 17 10.85 -28.91 2.00
C SER A 17 10.89 -27.63 1.18
N LEU A 18 9.74 -27.25 0.63
CA LEU A 18 9.51 -25.94 0.03
C LEU A 18 9.60 -24.96 1.20
N GLN A 19 10.81 -24.49 1.49
CA GLN A 19 11.00 -23.34 2.37
C GLN A 19 10.45 -22.15 1.60
N ASP A 20 9.16 -21.87 1.78
CA ASP A 20 8.61 -20.57 1.42
C ASP A 20 9.49 -19.53 2.13
N PRO A 21 10.12 -18.59 1.40
CA PRO A 21 10.87 -17.53 2.04
C PRO A 21 9.89 -16.77 2.94
N ILE A 22 10.18 -16.78 4.24
CA ILE A 22 9.43 -16.04 5.26
C ILE A 22 9.15 -14.64 4.70
N PRO A 23 7.88 -14.20 4.59
CA PRO A 23 7.57 -12.87 4.10
C PRO A 23 8.31 -11.87 4.99
N LYS A 24 9.26 -11.14 4.39
CA LYS A 24 9.95 -10.04 5.09
C LYS A 24 8.88 -9.02 5.43
N VAL A 25 8.46 -8.97 6.70
CA VAL A 25 7.59 -7.91 7.21
C VAL A 25 8.31 -6.59 6.98
N LYS A 26 7.85 -5.81 5.99
CA LYS A 26 8.39 -4.47 5.74
C LYS A 26 7.93 -3.58 6.87
N ALA A 27 8.88 -2.97 7.57
CA ALA A 27 8.58 -2.01 8.63
C ALA A 27 8.31 -0.60 8.04
N PRO A 28 7.51 0.23 8.71
CA PRO A 28 7.32 1.62 8.32
C PRO A 28 8.64 2.40 8.23
N SER A 29 8.78 3.22 7.19
CA SER A 29 9.98 4.02 6.92
C SER A 29 9.91 5.43 7.52
N ARG A 30 10.99 6.22 7.41
CA ARG A 30 10.98 7.64 7.83
C ARG A 30 9.96 8.49 7.08
N ALA A 31 9.60 8.11 5.85
CA ALA A 31 8.53 8.78 5.11
C ALA A 31 7.17 8.63 5.81
N HIS A 32 6.94 7.49 6.47
CA HIS A 32 5.74 7.25 7.25
C HIS A 32 5.72 8.13 8.50
N ALA A 33 6.86 8.28 9.18
CA ALA A 33 6.97 9.20 10.31
C ALA A 33 6.74 10.67 9.91
N GLU A 34 7.27 11.09 8.75
CA GLU A 34 7.02 12.43 8.20
C GLU A 34 5.53 12.64 7.85
N LEU A 35 4.87 11.64 7.25
CA LEU A 35 3.43 11.71 7.01
C LEU A 35 2.64 11.92 8.31
N THR A 36 2.95 11.14 9.34
CA THR A 36 2.27 11.22 10.64
C THR A 36 2.52 12.54 11.35
N SER A 37 3.73 13.12 11.26
CA SER A 37 4.03 14.41 11.89
C SER A 37 3.24 15.57 11.26
N HIS A 38 2.71 15.41 10.04
CA HIS A 38 1.82 16.35 9.38
C HIS A 38 0.32 16.05 9.63
N GLY A 39 -0.02 15.17 10.56
CA GLY A 39 -1.41 14.94 10.99
C GLY A 39 -2.20 13.96 10.13
N PHE A 40 -1.50 13.05 9.45
CA PHE A 40 -2.10 12.00 8.63
C PHE A 40 -1.89 10.61 9.26
N PRO A 41 -2.83 9.66 9.06
CA PRO A 41 -2.65 8.31 9.52
C PRO A 41 -1.63 7.57 8.65
N ILE A 42 -0.87 6.67 9.27
CA ILE A 42 0.31 6.03 8.69
C ILE A 42 -0.02 5.21 7.42
N GLY A 43 -1.21 4.61 7.37
CA GLY A 43 -1.67 3.72 6.32
C GLY A 43 -2.04 4.39 5.00
N LEU A 44 -1.92 5.71 4.89
CA LEU A 44 -2.00 6.39 3.58
C LEU A 44 -0.78 6.10 2.68
N LEU A 45 0.31 5.57 3.25
CA LEU A 45 1.47 5.13 2.50
C LEU A 45 1.62 3.60 2.52
N PRO A 46 1.95 2.99 1.37
CA PRO A 46 2.27 1.57 1.31
C PRO A 46 3.65 1.30 1.91
N LEU A 47 3.88 0.06 2.36
CA LEU A 47 5.16 -0.35 2.95
C LEU A 47 6.35 -0.38 1.94
N SER A 48 6.07 -0.29 0.64
CA SER A 48 7.08 -0.36 -0.44
C SER A 48 7.82 0.95 -0.72
N VAL A 49 7.89 1.89 0.24
CA VAL A 49 8.63 3.14 0.07
C VAL A 49 10.12 2.85 -0.01
N LYS A 50 10.74 3.24 -1.12
CA LYS A 50 12.17 3.13 -1.37
C LYS A 50 12.92 4.36 -0.85
N ASP A 51 12.41 5.55 -1.13
CA ASP A 51 13.04 6.81 -0.73
C ASP A 51 12.02 7.96 -0.68
N TYR A 52 12.39 9.08 -0.06
CA TYR A 52 11.57 10.29 -0.02
C TYR A 52 12.41 11.57 0.05
N TYR A 53 11.82 12.65 -0.43
CA TYR A 53 12.31 14.01 -0.28
C TYR A 53 11.16 14.92 0.15
N ILE A 54 11.46 15.87 1.03
CA ILE A 54 10.53 16.93 1.42
C ILE A 54 11.31 18.24 1.59
N ASN A 55 10.80 19.31 0.98
CA ASN A 55 11.25 20.66 1.26
C ASN A 55 10.50 21.19 2.48
N LYS A 56 11.21 21.39 3.60
CA LYS A 56 10.61 21.83 4.87
C LYS A 56 10.02 23.24 4.84
N THR A 57 10.40 24.05 3.86
CA THR A 57 9.92 25.43 3.72
C THR A 57 8.69 25.51 2.82
N SER A 58 8.72 24.87 1.64
CA SER A 58 7.59 24.90 0.70
C SER A 58 6.56 23.79 0.93
N GLY A 59 6.96 22.70 1.60
CA GLY A 59 6.15 21.49 1.74
C GLY A 59 6.16 20.59 0.50
N ASP A 60 6.86 20.97 -0.58
CA ASP A 60 6.92 20.14 -1.78
C ASP A 60 7.65 18.83 -1.47
N PHE A 61 7.04 17.70 -1.84
CA PHE A 61 7.58 16.38 -1.57
C PHE A 61 7.59 15.49 -2.81
N SER A 62 8.46 14.49 -2.76
CA SER A 62 8.44 13.35 -3.67
C SER A 62 8.70 12.05 -2.92
N LEU A 63 7.92 11.03 -3.23
CA LEU A 63 8.06 9.66 -2.74
C LEU A 63 8.44 8.76 -3.90
N LEU A 64 9.44 7.91 -3.68
CA LEU A 64 9.87 6.88 -4.63
C LEU A 64 9.51 5.51 -4.04
N LEU A 65 8.78 4.70 -4.79
CA LEU A 65 8.45 3.32 -4.44
C LEU A 65 9.37 2.35 -5.17
N HIS A 66 9.45 1.11 -4.70
CA HIS A 66 10.17 0.03 -5.40
C HIS A 66 9.59 -0.33 -6.77
N GLY A 67 8.39 0.15 -7.09
CA GLY A 67 7.70 -0.01 -8.36
C GLY A 67 6.27 0.52 -8.25
N THR A 68 5.48 0.34 -9.31
CA THR A 68 4.03 0.59 -9.23
C THR A 68 3.42 -0.31 -8.15
N CYS A 69 2.70 0.28 -7.21
CA CYS A 69 2.10 -0.42 -6.08
C CYS A 69 0.59 -0.41 -6.21
N LYS A 70 -0.04 -1.58 -6.09
CA LYS A 70 -1.50 -1.70 -6.05
C LYS A 70 -1.93 -2.11 -4.66
N ILE A 71 -2.94 -1.44 -4.14
CA ILE A 71 -3.54 -1.79 -2.85
C ILE A 71 -5.05 -1.63 -2.96
N THR A 72 -5.78 -2.50 -2.28
CA THR A 72 -7.23 -2.37 -2.11
C THR A 72 -7.51 -1.54 -0.87
N LEU A 73 -8.11 -0.35 -1.05
CA LEU A 73 -8.38 0.58 0.05
C LEU A 73 -9.63 0.15 0.84
N PRO A 74 -9.55 0.00 2.17
CA PRO A 74 -10.72 -0.17 3.01
C PRO A 74 -11.52 1.15 3.13
N PRO A 75 -12.84 1.11 3.37
CA PRO A 75 -13.70 -0.08 3.54
C PRO A 75 -14.36 -0.55 2.24
N ASP A 76 -14.42 0.30 1.21
CA ASP A 76 -15.22 0.06 -0.01
C ASP A 76 -14.49 -0.78 -1.07
N ASN A 77 -13.28 -1.28 -0.75
CA ASN A 77 -12.44 -2.10 -1.62
C ASN A 77 -12.12 -1.43 -2.97
N TYR A 78 -11.88 -0.13 -2.97
CA TYR A 78 -11.41 0.58 -4.16
C TYR A 78 -9.97 0.17 -4.47
N LEU A 79 -9.73 -0.30 -5.70
CA LEU A 79 -8.38 -0.57 -6.18
C LEU A 79 -7.64 0.75 -6.38
N ALA A 80 -6.68 1.04 -5.52
CA ALA A 80 -5.74 2.14 -5.66
C ALA A 80 -4.46 1.66 -6.33
N THR A 81 -3.90 2.52 -7.17
CA THR A 81 -2.60 2.31 -7.82
C THR A 81 -1.74 3.54 -7.58
N TYR A 82 -0.62 3.32 -6.89
CA TYR A 82 0.45 4.28 -6.72
C TYR A 82 1.47 4.05 -7.83
N SER A 83 1.85 5.12 -8.51
CA SER A 83 3.00 5.16 -9.41
C SER A 83 4.29 4.92 -8.63
N ASP A 84 5.34 4.56 -9.34
CA ASP A 84 6.70 4.47 -8.80
C ASP A 84 7.17 5.81 -8.19
N LYS A 85 6.73 6.94 -8.74
CA LYS A 85 6.94 8.27 -8.17
C LYS A 85 5.60 8.95 -7.84
N VAL A 86 5.47 9.40 -6.60
CA VAL A 86 4.35 10.20 -6.10
C VAL A 86 4.87 11.59 -5.67
N THR A 87 4.15 12.65 -6.00
CA THR A 87 4.56 14.04 -5.70
C THR A 87 3.39 14.85 -5.21
N GLY A 88 3.65 15.90 -4.46
CA GLY A 88 2.65 16.89 -4.08
C GLY A 88 3.24 17.94 -3.15
N ARG A 89 2.38 18.69 -2.48
CA ARG A 89 2.73 19.60 -1.39
C ARG A 89 2.03 19.18 -0.12
N ILE A 90 2.78 18.99 0.96
CA ILE A 90 2.26 18.61 2.26
C ILE A 90 2.44 19.76 3.27
N THR A 91 1.37 20.04 3.98
CA THR A 91 1.32 20.90 5.15
C THR A 91 0.54 20.19 6.24
N HIS A 92 0.54 20.73 7.47
CA HIS A 92 -0.22 20.14 8.56
C HIS A 92 -1.72 19.99 8.19
N GLY A 93 -2.19 18.75 8.15
CA GLY A 93 -3.57 18.37 7.82
C GLY A 93 -3.95 18.49 6.35
N GLN A 94 -3.03 18.79 5.43
CA GLN A 94 -3.34 18.92 4.01
C GLN A 94 -2.22 18.42 3.09
N ILE A 95 -2.60 17.60 2.11
CA ILE A 95 -1.80 17.25 0.94
C ILE A 95 -2.52 17.83 -0.27
N ALA A 96 -1.85 18.67 -1.04
CA ALA A 96 -2.35 19.32 -2.24
C ALA A 96 -1.46 18.98 -3.44
N GLU A 97 -1.97 19.24 -4.65
CA GLU A 97 -1.24 19.03 -5.91
C GLU A 97 -0.70 17.60 -6.05
N LEU A 98 -1.42 16.62 -5.49
CA LEU A 98 -1.02 15.22 -5.41
C LEU A 98 -1.07 14.58 -6.79
N ARG A 99 0.00 13.88 -7.15
CA ARG A 99 0.13 13.15 -8.42
C ARG A 99 0.72 11.78 -8.16
N GLY A 100 0.33 10.83 -8.99
CA GLY A 100 0.83 9.46 -8.92
C GLY A 100 -0.05 8.50 -8.13
N ILE A 101 -1.24 8.91 -7.65
CA ILE A 101 -2.20 7.99 -7.04
C ILE A 101 -3.50 8.02 -7.83
N ARG A 102 -3.98 6.84 -8.23
CA ARG A 102 -5.26 6.69 -8.93
C ARG A 102 -6.11 5.61 -8.27
N VAL A 103 -7.42 5.80 -8.26
CA VAL A 103 -8.40 4.82 -7.80
C VAL A 103 -9.32 4.41 -8.95
N ARG A 104 -9.75 3.15 -8.95
CA ARG A 104 -10.71 2.65 -9.94
C ARG A 104 -12.13 2.73 -9.40
N ALA A 105 -12.98 3.53 -10.04
CA ALA A 105 -14.40 3.67 -9.70
C ALA A 105 -15.23 3.85 -10.98
N PHE A 106 -16.46 3.31 -11.01
CA PHE A 106 -17.35 3.37 -12.19
C PHE A 106 -16.66 2.94 -13.50
N TYR A 107 -15.88 1.86 -13.44
CA TYR A 107 -15.07 1.32 -14.55
C TYR A 107 -13.96 2.24 -15.09
N GLN A 108 -13.77 3.44 -14.53
CA GLN A 108 -12.78 4.44 -14.93
C GLN A 108 -11.70 4.62 -13.84
N TRP A 109 -10.52 5.11 -14.24
CA TRP A 109 -9.47 5.52 -13.31
C TRP A 109 -9.55 7.02 -13.00
N TRP A 110 -9.53 7.34 -11.72
CA TRP A 110 -9.61 8.71 -11.21
C TRP A 110 -8.38 9.05 -10.41
N SER A 111 -7.81 10.24 -10.62
CA SER A 111 -6.66 10.71 -9.86
C SER A 111 -7.08 11.24 -8.50
N ILE A 112 -6.35 10.87 -7.44
CA ILE A 112 -6.40 11.57 -6.16
C ILE A 112 -5.47 12.77 -6.27
N THR A 113 -6.03 13.96 -6.14
CA THR A 113 -5.33 15.25 -6.33
C THR A 113 -5.05 15.98 -5.02
N GLY A 114 -5.67 15.53 -3.94
CA GLY A 114 -5.44 16.07 -2.61
C GLY A 114 -6.07 15.20 -1.52
N ILE A 115 -5.60 15.39 -0.30
CA ILE A 115 -6.12 14.73 0.91
C ILE A 115 -6.12 15.77 2.04
N ARG A 116 -7.23 15.91 2.76
CA ARG A 116 -7.34 16.78 3.93
C ARG A 116 -7.69 15.96 5.16
N SER A 117 -7.01 16.23 6.26
CA SER A 117 -7.32 15.67 7.58
C SER A 117 -8.23 16.66 8.32
N SER A 118 -9.42 16.23 8.72
CA SER A 118 -10.44 17.05 9.36
C SER A 118 -11.12 16.29 10.49
N GLY A 119 -10.65 16.53 11.73
CA GLY A 119 -11.06 15.77 12.91
C GLY A 119 -10.76 14.29 12.72
N ASP A 120 -11.77 13.44 12.94
CA ASP A 120 -11.63 11.98 12.80
C ASP A 120 -11.80 11.47 11.37
N ASN A 121 -11.71 12.35 10.36
CA ASN A 121 -11.95 12.00 8.97
C ASN A 121 -10.86 12.51 8.03
N LEU A 122 -10.68 11.75 6.95
CA LEU A 122 -9.97 12.16 5.75
C LEU A 122 -10.96 12.53 4.66
N VAL A 123 -10.66 13.61 3.94
CA VAL A 123 -11.37 14.04 2.73
C VAL A 123 -10.42 13.92 1.56
N PHE A 124 -10.71 13.02 0.64
CA PHE A 124 -9.95 12.79 -0.59
C PHE A 124 -10.56 13.60 -1.73
N GLU A 125 -9.72 14.36 -2.44
CA GLU A 125 -10.09 15.08 -3.66
C GLU A 125 -9.83 14.17 -4.87
N VAL A 126 -10.89 13.64 -5.48
CA VAL A 126 -10.85 12.62 -6.54
C VAL A 126 -11.41 13.21 -7.83
N GLY A 127 -10.54 13.59 -8.76
CA GLY A 127 -10.96 14.35 -9.94
C GLY A 127 -11.63 15.68 -9.55
N VAL A 128 -12.93 15.80 -9.82
CA VAL A 128 -13.75 16.99 -9.48
C VAL A 128 -14.69 16.78 -8.28
N VAL A 129 -14.62 15.60 -7.64
CA VAL A 129 -15.47 15.24 -6.49
C VAL A 129 -14.64 15.01 -5.24
N THR A 130 -15.31 14.95 -4.09
CA THR A 130 -14.68 14.63 -2.81
C THR A 130 -15.28 13.37 -2.21
N ALA A 131 -14.46 12.54 -1.57
CA ALA A 131 -14.89 11.38 -0.80
C ALA A 131 -14.40 11.48 0.64
N LYS A 132 -15.27 11.22 1.61
CA LYS A 132 -14.97 11.33 3.04
C LYS A 132 -14.93 9.96 3.69
N TYR A 133 -13.87 9.67 4.42
CA TYR A 133 -13.69 8.41 5.15
C TYR A 133 -13.19 8.66 6.57
N PRO A 134 -13.55 7.81 7.55
CA PRO A 134 -12.93 7.83 8.87
C PRO A 134 -11.42 7.60 8.79
N SER A 135 -10.62 8.40 9.51
CA SER A 135 -9.16 8.29 9.51
C SER A 135 -8.66 6.93 10.00
N LYS A 136 -9.39 6.32 10.95
CA LYS A 136 -9.11 4.99 11.50
C LYS A 136 -9.05 3.85 10.48
N ASN A 137 -9.64 4.03 9.30
CA ASN A 137 -9.56 3.04 8.23
C ASN A 137 -8.14 2.94 7.63
N PHE A 138 -7.27 3.90 7.96
CA PHE A 138 -5.93 4.03 7.42
C PHE A 138 -4.87 3.96 8.54
N ASP A 139 -5.17 3.31 9.67
CA ASP A 139 -4.22 3.15 10.79
C ASP A 139 -3.11 2.14 10.49
N GLU A 140 -3.27 1.31 9.46
CA GLU A 140 -2.31 0.28 9.05
C GLU A 140 -1.83 0.50 7.61
N SER A 141 -0.50 0.45 7.41
CA SER A 141 0.10 0.47 6.08
C SER A 141 0.03 -0.89 5.40
N LEU A 142 -0.49 -0.92 4.18
CA LEU A 142 -0.62 -2.14 3.39
C LEU A 142 0.65 -2.40 2.54
N ASP A 143 0.96 -3.67 2.30
CA ASP A 143 1.97 -4.03 1.28
C ASP A 143 1.33 -4.05 -0.12
N CYS A 144 2.17 -3.91 -1.13
CA CYS A 144 1.72 -3.89 -2.52
C CYS A 144 1.30 -5.28 -2.98
N GLU A 145 0.11 -5.35 -3.56
CA GLU A 145 -0.39 -6.54 -4.22
C GLU A 145 0.47 -6.88 -5.44
N GLY A 146 0.74 -8.17 -5.63
CA GLY A 146 1.44 -8.66 -6.82
C GLY A 146 2.94 -8.34 -6.84
N THR A 147 3.55 -7.98 -5.70
CA THR A 147 5.00 -7.98 -5.53
C THR A 147 5.50 -9.42 -5.63
N ARG A 148 5.59 -9.98 -6.83
CA ARG A 148 6.45 -11.14 -7.06
C ARG A 148 7.84 -10.67 -6.68
N ALA A 149 8.40 -11.21 -5.60
CA ALA A 149 9.83 -11.17 -5.38
C ALA A 149 10.43 -11.71 -6.67
N SER A 150 11.00 -10.83 -7.50
CA SER A 150 11.73 -11.27 -8.68
C SER A 150 12.85 -12.14 -8.13
N SER A 151 12.70 -13.46 -8.35
CA SER A 151 13.73 -14.46 -8.08
C SER A 151 14.82 -14.34 -9.13
#